data_AF-A0A955BBJ5-F1
#
_entry.id   AF-A0A955BBJ5-F1
#
_cell.length_a   1.000
_cell.length_b   1.000
_cell.length_c   1.000
_cell.angle_alpha   90.00
_cell.angle_beta   90.00
_cell.angle_gamma   90.00
#
_symmetry.space_group_name_H-M   'P 1'
#
loop_
_entity.id
_entity.type
_entity.pdbx_description
1 polymer ?
#
loop_
_entity_poly.entity_id
_entity_poly.type
_entity_poly.pdbx_seq_one_letter_code
_entity_poly.pdbx_strand_id
1 'polypeptide(L)'
;MTSPSFNPYHEWLGIDPSISAPDHYQLIGVPRDEQNPETISRAADAAMSRVRQVRPGDKSQEWARVLDELREAKSCLTNQGR
;
A
#
# COMPACT_ATOMS: atom_id res chain seq x y z
N MET A 1 -24.97 -9.32 -10.92
CA MET A 1 -23.79 -9.10 -11.77
C MET A 1 -23.05 -7.90 -11.19
N THR A 2 -22.18 -8.11 -10.20
CA THR A 2 -21.43 -7.00 -9.61
C THR A 2 -20.16 -6.87 -10.44
N SER A 3 -20.08 -5.80 -11.23
CA SER A 3 -18.88 -5.42 -11.98
C SER A 3 -17.66 -5.56 -11.07
N PRO A 4 -16.53 -6.12 -11.53
CA PRO A 4 -15.31 -6.11 -10.73
C PRO A 4 -14.92 -4.64 -10.54
N SER A 5 -15.31 -4.07 -9.40
CA SER A 5 -14.88 -2.74 -8.98
C SER A 5 -13.36 -2.76 -9.00
N PHE A 6 -12.76 -1.97 -9.89
CA PHE A 6 -11.31 -1.84 -9.99
C PHE A 6 -10.78 -1.51 -8.59
N ASN A 7 -10.07 -2.45 -7.99
CA ASN A 7 -9.51 -2.31 -6.66
C ASN A 7 -8.01 -2.01 -6.81
N PRO A 8 -7.57 -0.76 -6.60
CA PRO A 8 -6.17 -0.38 -6.81
C PRO A 8 -5.22 -1.14 -5.87
N TYR A 9 -5.69 -1.54 -4.69
CA TYR A 9 -4.92 -2.35 -3.74
C TYR A 9 -4.71 -3.78 -4.27
N HIS A 10 -5.73 -4.37 -4.89
CA HIS A 10 -5.58 -5.69 -5.53
C HIS A 10 -4.67 -5.62 -6.75
N GLU A 11 -4.91 -4.67 -7.65
CA GLU A 11 -4.20 -4.58 -8.92
C GLU A 11 -2.71 -4.23 -8.75
N TRP A 12 -2.36 -3.39 -7.78
CA TRP A 12 -0.99 -2.91 -7.63
C TRP A 12 -0.23 -3.53 -6.46
N LEU A 13 -0.92 -3.85 -5.37
CA LEU A 13 -0.32 -4.40 -4.15
C LEU A 13 -0.60 -5.90 -3.99
N GLY A 14 -1.50 -6.48 -4.79
CA GLY A 14 -1.88 -7.89 -4.67
C GLY A 14 -2.69 -8.19 -3.41
N ILE A 15 -3.34 -7.17 -2.83
CA ILE A 15 -4.18 -7.32 -1.65
C ILE A 15 -5.50 -7.98 -2.04
N ASP A 16 -5.97 -8.92 -1.21
CA ASP A 16 -7.22 -9.63 -1.49
C ASP A 16 -8.38 -8.63 -1.73
N PRO A 17 -9.14 -8.78 -2.82
CA PRO A 17 -10.18 -7.82 -3.18
C PRO A 17 -11.36 -7.82 -2.18
N SER A 18 -11.46 -8.85 -1.31
CA SER A 18 -12.41 -8.92 -0.21
C SER A 18 -12.02 -8.00 0.95
N ILE A 19 -10.76 -7.58 1.03
CA ILE A 19 -10.26 -6.62 2.02
C ILE A 19 -10.57 -5.21 1.49
N SER A 20 -11.57 -4.56 2.08
CA SER A 20 -11.92 -3.17 1.75
C SER A 20 -11.12 -2.12 2.54
N ALA A 21 -10.47 -2.52 3.64
CA ALA A 21 -9.66 -1.66 4.49
C ALA A 21 -8.40 -2.42 4.94
N PRO A 22 -7.34 -2.45 4.13
CA PRO A 22 -6.09 -3.09 4.52
C PRO A 22 -5.41 -2.31 5.64
N ASP A 23 -4.85 -3.03 6.62
CA ASP A 23 -3.98 -2.42 7.62
C ASP A 23 -2.73 -1.79 6.98
N HIS A 24 -2.11 -0.82 7.65
CA HIS A 24 -0.86 -0.21 7.20
C HIS A 24 0.22 -1.26 6.89
N TYR A 25 0.30 -2.34 7.68
CA TYR A 25 1.21 -3.47 7.45
C TYR A 25 0.93 -4.20 6.13
N GLN A 26 -0.34 -4.48 5.83
CA GLN A 26 -0.75 -5.11 4.57
C GLN A 26 -0.51 -4.18 3.38
N LEU A 27 -0.74 -2.88 3.55
CA LEU A 27 -0.54 -1.86 2.52
C LEU A 27 0.91 -1.86 2.00
N ILE A 28 1.88 -1.93 2.93
CA ILE A 28 3.31 -1.93 2.59
C ILE A 28 3.86 -3.35 2.32
N GLY A 29 3.05 -4.38 2.51
CA GLY A 29 3.42 -5.78 2.27
C GLY A 29 4.36 -6.39 3.31
N VAL A 30 4.27 -5.98 4.58
CA VAL A 30 5.04 -6.57 5.70
C VAL A 30 4.14 -7.41 6.60
N PRO A 31 4.70 -8.38 7.34
CA PRO A 31 3.96 -9.05 8.39
C PRO A 31 3.61 -8.08 9.53
N ARG A 32 2.43 -8.27 10.14
CA ARG A 32 1.97 -7.50 11.30
C ARG A 32 2.86 -7.58 12.55
N ASP A 33 3.77 -8.57 12.56
CA ASP A 33 4.73 -8.80 13.65
C ASP A 33 6.03 -8.01 13.45
N GLU A 34 6.18 -7.36 12.28
CA GLU A 34 7.35 -6.54 11.97
C GLU A 34 7.33 -5.27 12.83
N GLN A 35 8.23 -5.18 13.80
CA GLN A 35 8.40 -3.99 14.64
C GLN A 35 9.65 -3.20 14.26
N ASN A 36 10.47 -3.68 13.32
CA ASN A 36 11.71 -3.03 12.98
C ASN A 36 11.46 -1.87 11.99
N PRO A 37 11.67 -0.60 12.39
CA PRO A 37 11.35 0.56 11.54
C PRO A 37 12.16 0.59 10.25
N GLU A 38 13.39 0.05 10.25
CA GLU A 38 14.18 -0.08 9.02
C GLU A 38 13.55 -1.06 8.01
N THR A 39 13.04 -2.20 8.49
CA THR A 39 12.37 -3.19 7.62
C THR A 39 11.08 -2.63 7.05
N ILE A 40 10.26 -1.98 7.89
CA ILE A 40 9.03 -1.28 7.50
C ILE A 40 9.31 -0.21 6.45
N SER A 41 10.33 0.63 6.69
CA SER A 41 10.72 1.71 5.78
C SER A 41 11.15 1.17 4.41
N ARG A 42 11.94 0.09 4.40
CA ARG A 42 12.40 -0.58 3.17
C ARG A 42 11.26 -1.23 2.40
N ALA A 43 10.35 -1.94 3.08
CA ALA A 43 9.21 -2.58 2.44
C ALA A 43 8.24 -1.57 1.84
N ALA A 44 7.94 -0.49 2.57
CA ALA A 44 7.12 0.60 2.06
C ALA A 44 7.74 1.27 0.83
N ASP A 45 9.07 1.48 0.82
CA ASP A 45 9.78 2.03 -0.34
C ASP A 45 9.71 1.11 -1.55
N ALA A 46 9.84 -0.21 -1.33
CA ALA A 46 9.66 -1.21 -2.36
C ALA A 46 8.22 -1.24 -2.91
N ALA A 47 7.20 -1.16 -2.04
CA ALA A 47 5.80 -1.09 -2.44
C ALA A 47 5.50 0.17 -3.26
N MET A 48 5.96 1.34 -2.79
CA MET A 48 5.85 2.60 -3.54
C MET A 48 6.55 2.52 -4.89
N SER A 49 7.74 1.92 -4.96
CA SER A 49 8.47 1.75 -6.22
C SER A 49 7.74 0.83 -7.21
N ARG A 50 7.02 -0.19 -6.73
CA ARG A 50 6.16 -1.03 -7.59
C ARG A 50 4.98 -0.24 -8.12
N VAL A 51 4.24 0.44 -7.25
CA VAL A 51 3.09 1.28 -7.66
C VAL A 51 3.55 2.36 -8.64
N ARG A 52 4.70 2.99 -8.40
CA ARG A 52 5.29 4.01 -9.30
C ARG A 52 5.65 3.48 -10.69
N GLN A 53 5.97 2.20 -10.81
CA GLN A 53 6.25 1.56 -12.10
C GLN A 53 4.96 1.25 -12.87
N VAL A 54 3.82 1.15 -12.19
CA VAL A 54 2.52 1.00 -12.85
C VAL A 54 2.16 2.32 -13.53
N ARG A 55 1.70 2.25 -14.79
CA ARG A 55 1.15 3.40 -15.51
C ARG A 55 -0.36 3.46 -15.27
N PRO A 56 -0.86 4.40 -14.47
CA PRO A 56 -2.27 4.41 -14.08
C PRO A 56 -3.23 4.94 -15.15
N GLY A 57 -2.73 5.66 -16.17
CA GLY A 57 -3.59 6.24 -17.22
C GLY A 57 -4.74 7.06 -16.63
N ASP A 58 -5.98 6.70 -16.97
CA ASP A 58 -7.20 7.29 -16.43
C ASP A 58 -7.40 7.10 -14.91
N LYS A 59 -6.65 6.20 -14.26
CA LYS A 59 -6.69 5.93 -12.81
C LYS A 59 -5.62 6.72 -12.03
N SER A 60 -5.10 7.81 -12.58
CA SER A 60 -4.05 8.61 -11.96
C SER A 60 -4.41 9.13 -10.56
N GLN A 61 -5.69 9.41 -10.30
CA GLN A 61 -6.17 9.83 -8.98
C GLN A 61 -6.02 8.72 -7.93
N GLU A 62 -6.43 7.51 -8.26
CA GLU A 62 -6.29 6.33 -7.38
C GLU A 62 -4.81 6.01 -7.15
N TRP A 63 -3.97 6.18 -8.17
CA TRP A 63 -2.53 5.95 -8.08
C TRP A 63 -1.85 6.92 -7.13
N ALA A 64 -2.18 8.21 -7.24
CA ALA A 64 -1.69 9.21 -6.31
C ALA A 64 -2.16 8.91 -4.88
N ARG A 65 -3.43 8.50 -4.71
CA ARG A 65 -4.00 8.12 -3.42
C ARG A 65 -3.27 6.94 -2.79
N VAL A 66 -3.05 5.84 -3.51
CA VAL A 66 -2.32 4.68 -2.98
C VAL A 66 -0.88 5.03 -2.60
N LEU A 67 -0.20 5.87 -3.40
CA LEU A 67 1.14 6.34 -3.05
C LEU A 67 1.17 7.21 -1.80
N ASP A 68 0.14 8.02 -1.59
CA ASP A 68 0.00 8.83 -0.39
C ASP A 68 -0.24 7.95 0.83
N GLU A 69 -1.18 7.01 0.74
CA GLU A 69 -1.46 6.05 1.83
C GLU A 69 -0.24 5.20 2.17
N LEU A 70 0.58 4.79 1.18
CA LEU A 70 1.84 4.08 1.43
C LEU A 70 2.86 4.95 2.21
N ARG A 71 2.90 6.25 1.93
CA ARG A 71 3.76 7.20 2.67
C ARG A 71 3.26 7.42 4.08
N GLU A 72 1.95 7.58 4.24
CA GLU A 72 1.32 7.72 5.55
C GLU A 72 1.52 6.45 6.39
N ALA A 73 1.29 5.27 5.82
CA ALA A 73 1.54 3.98 6.46
C ALA A 73 2.99 3.86 6.93
N LYS A 74 3.96 4.19 6.08
CA LYS A 74 5.39 4.21 6.44
C LYS A 74 5.64 5.16 7.61
N SER A 75 5.17 6.39 7.52
CA SER A 75 5.39 7.41 8.56
C SER A 75 4.76 6.99 9.88
N CYS A 76 3.52 6.48 9.84
CA CYS A 76 2.79 6.01 11.01
C CYS A 76 3.52 4.85 11.69
N LEU A 77 3.87 3.81 10.94
CA LEU A 77 4.53 2.61 11.47
C LEU A 77 5.96 2.87 11.94
N THR A 78 6.71 3.75 11.27
CA THR A 78 8.08 4.11 11.70
C THR A 78 8.11 5.11 12.85
N ASN A 79 7.07 5.94 13.01
CA ASN A 79 6.95 6.91 14.09
C ASN A 79 6.21 6.36 15.34
N GLN A 80 5.53 5.21 15.24
CA GLN A 80 4.82 4.57 16.36
C GLN A 80 5.77 4.14 17.51
N GLY A 81 7.08 4.14 17.29
CA GLY A 81 8.10 3.83 18.30
C GLY A 81 8.63 5.02 19.11
N ARG A 82 7.89 6.14 19.23
CA ARG A 82 8.31 7.30 20.04
C ARG A 82 7.55 7.43 21.35
#